data_AF-A0A8J5GAB0-F1
#
_entry.id   AF-A0A8J5GAB0-F1
#
_cell.length_a   1.000
_cell.length_b   1.000
_cell.length_c   1.000
_cell.angle_alpha   90.00
_cell.angle_beta   90.00
_cell.angle_gamma   90.00
#
_symmetry.space_group_name_H-M   'P 1'
#
loop_
_entity.id
_entity.type
_entity.pdbx_description
1 polymer ?
#
loop_
_entity_poly.entity_id
_entity_poly.type
_entity_poly.pdbx_seq_one_letter_code
_entity_poly.pdbx_strand_id
1 'polypeptide(L)'
;MSLYAAFLSQVQFAWLEAIRRGVCCSSETRAAGIEDSKCYRASDFDMGDPGMEEVLPQGCIAHALSFTSPRDACRASAVSTTLLSAAASEAVWDRFLPADLQSVLARADRPVDCCSKRDLFFRLCDEPVLVDGGKMTFSLDRSSGAKCYMLSARALSIQRGDTEHCWRWVSQTDSRFLEVAELINVCWLEVQGKIHSKTLSSKTTYAAYLIFKLSDHSYGLGHPLQEASVKIGTQSSTTAICLQLSDMYAHLRARRHRVAQFGQGLCSRQRLLTVEETQEAEEEVEGIGGRAPRPRDDGWMEIELGEFYNYREEGEDGEVHIHLLEVKGGHWKNGLIIEGIQIRPKRSTTRTKGSSNLTVYDRSSSTTRPTPVAFLH
;
A
#
# COMPACT_ATOMS: atom_id res chain seq x y z
N MET A 1 -12.23 30.26 2.51
CA MET A 1 -11.16 31.19 2.07
C MET A 1 -9.78 30.53 2.03
N SER A 2 -9.21 30.03 3.15
CA SER A 2 -7.84 29.46 3.15
C SER A 2 -7.64 28.19 2.30
N LEU A 3 -8.57 27.22 2.37
CA LEU A 3 -8.51 25.99 1.55
C LEU A 3 -8.81 26.24 0.06
N TYR A 4 -9.64 27.23 -0.25
CA TYR A 4 -9.99 27.61 -1.62
C TYR A 4 -8.83 28.33 -2.30
N ALA A 5 -8.12 29.22 -1.60
CA ALA A 5 -6.91 29.86 -2.09
C ALA A 5 -5.75 28.86 -2.28
N ALA A 6 -5.60 27.87 -1.38
CA ALA A 6 -4.63 26.80 -1.53
C ALA A 6 -4.96 25.85 -2.70
N PHE A 7 -6.25 25.53 -2.89
CA PHE A 7 -6.73 24.76 -4.04
C PHE A 7 -6.57 25.55 -5.34
N LEU A 8 -6.91 26.84 -5.36
CA LEU A 8 -6.64 27.72 -6.50
C LEU A 8 -5.15 27.81 -6.76
N SER A 9 -4.27 27.83 -5.75
CA SER A 9 -2.82 27.81 -5.96
C SER A 9 -2.34 26.48 -6.57
N GLN A 10 -2.86 25.33 -6.12
CA GLN A 10 -2.52 24.02 -6.71
C GLN A 10 -3.11 23.82 -8.11
N VAL A 11 -4.35 24.25 -8.33
CA VAL A 11 -5.01 24.25 -9.64
C VAL A 11 -4.34 25.24 -10.57
N GLN A 12 -3.97 26.43 -10.10
CA GLN A 12 -3.23 27.44 -10.84
C GLN A 12 -1.82 26.95 -11.18
N PHE A 13 -1.16 26.20 -10.29
CA PHE A 13 0.11 25.55 -10.60
C PHE A 13 -0.07 24.44 -11.65
N ALA A 14 -1.07 23.56 -11.50
CA ALA A 14 -1.39 22.52 -12.48
C ALA A 14 -1.84 23.11 -13.83
N TRP A 15 -2.54 24.25 -13.81
CA TRP A 15 -3.01 24.99 -14.97
C TRP A 15 -1.85 25.72 -15.65
N LEU A 16 -0.96 26.37 -14.90
CA LEU A 16 0.29 26.94 -15.40
C LEU A 16 1.22 25.86 -15.98
N GLU A 17 1.28 24.67 -15.38
CA GLU A 17 2.04 23.52 -15.88
C GLU A 17 1.41 22.99 -17.19
N ALA A 18 0.09 22.94 -17.29
CA ALA A 18 -0.65 22.55 -18.50
C ALA A 18 -0.48 23.56 -19.64
N ILE A 19 -0.50 24.86 -19.34
CA ILE A 19 -0.20 25.96 -20.26
C ILE A 19 1.27 25.88 -20.70
N ARG A 20 2.20 25.66 -19.77
CA ARG A 20 3.65 25.55 -20.05
C ARG A 20 3.99 24.33 -20.91
N ARG A 21 3.18 23.27 -20.88
CA ARG A 21 3.26 22.10 -21.78
C ARG A 21 2.60 22.33 -23.15
N GLY A 22 2.11 23.53 -23.45
CA GLY A 22 1.62 23.93 -24.77
C GLY A 22 0.22 23.43 -25.14
N VAL A 23 -0.60 23.02 -24.16
CA VAL A 23 -1.84 22.26 -24.40
C VAL A 23 -3.05 23.14 -24.78
N CYS A 24 -2.97 24.47 -24.65
CA CYS A 24 -4.06 25.35 -25.12
C CYS A 24 -4.07 25.59 -26.64
N CYS A 25 -3.12 25.04 -27.41
CA CYS A 25 -3.06 25.20 -28.87
C CYS A 25 -2.60 23.92 -29.62
N SER A 26 -2.82 22.72 -29.09
CA SER A 26 -2.52 21.49 -29.81
C SER A 26 -3.77 20.63 -30.02
N SER A 27 -3.77 19.88 -31.11
CA SER A 27 -4.84 19.09 -31.73
C SER A 27 -5.67 18.15 -30.83
N GLU A 28 -5.38 18.05 -29.54
CA GLU A 28 -6.12 17.22 -28.56
C GLU A 28 -7.41 17.88 -28.05
N THR A 29 -7.54 19.22 -28.11
CA THR A 29 -8.79 19.94 -27.81
C THR A 29 -9.94 19.58 -28.77
N ARG A 30 -9.62 19.17 -30.01
CA ARG A 30 -10.61 18.70 -30.99
C ARG A 30 -11.28 17.39 -30.60
N ALA A 31 -10.58 16.51 -29.88
CA ALA A 31 -11.15 15.25 -29.41
C ALA A 31 -12.08 15.44 -28.19
N ALA A 32 -11.96 16.57 -27.48
CA ALA A 32 -12.78 16.93 -26.33
C ALA A 32 -14.04 17.75 -26.68
N GLY A 33 -14.33 17.96 -27.98
CA GLY A 33 -15.52 18.70 -28.42
C GLY A 33 -15.51 20.20 -28.11
N ILE A 34 -14.33 20.78 -27.85
CA ILE A 34 -14.16 22.22 -27.61
C ILE A 34 -14.02 22.90 -28.98
N GLU A 35 -15.02 23.68 -29.40
CA GLU A 35 -14.95 24.46 -30.64
C GLU A 35 -13.73 25.40 -30.65
N ASP A 36 -13.04 25.48 -31.80
CA ASP A 36 -11.80 26.26 -32.05
C ASP A 36 -11.95 27.79 -31.73
N SER A 37 -13.16 28.25 -31.37
CA SER A 37 -13.50 29.63 -31.01
C SER A 37 -13.19 30.02 -29.55
N LYS A 38 -12.63 29.11 -28.72
CA LYS A 38 -12.26 29.38 -27.31
C LYS A 38 -10.86 28.86 -26.92
N CYS A 39 -9.84 29.14 -27.75
CA CYS A 39 -8.46 29.01 -27.31
C CYS A 39 -8.10 30.22 -26.42
N TYR A 40 -8.31 30.09 -25.11
CA TYR A 40 -7.88 31.10 -24.14
C TYR A 40 -6.34 31.15 -24.09
N ARG A 41 -5.76 32.30 -24.42
CA ARG A 41 -4.32 32.55 -24.25
C ARG A 41 -4.05 32.98 -22.82
N ALA A 42 -2.84 32.69 -22.33
CA ALA A 42 -2.38 33.21 -21.03
C ALA A 42 -2.41 34.75 -20.95
N SER A 43 -2.42 35.43 -22.11
CA SER A 43 -2.59 36.89 -22.23
C SER A 43 -4.01 37.40 -21.99
N ASP A 44 -5.02 36.51 -21.93
CA ASP A 44 -6.42 36.89 -21.77
C ASP A 44 -6.81 37.04 -20.28
N PHE A 45 -5.89 36.78 -19.35
CA PHE A 45 -6.10 36.87 -17.91
C PHE A 45 -5.26 38.01 -17.31
N ASP A 46 -5.91 39.15 -17.06
CA ASP A 46 -5.31 40.28 -16.33
C ASP A 46 -5.35 40.01 -14.82
N MET A 47 -4.19 39.80 -14.19
CA MET A 47 -4.03 39.32 -12.81
C MET A 47 -4.23 40.42 -11.74
N GLY A 48 -5.05 41.43 -12.01
CA GLY A 48 -5.17 42.65 -11.19
C GLY A 48 -6.54 42.95 -10.57
N ASP A 49 -7.62 42.24 -10.92
CA ASP A 49 -8.98 42.60 -10.49
C ASP A 49 -9.56 41.60 -9.47
N PRO A 50 -10.10 42.00 -8.30
CA PRO A 50 -10.59 41.08 -7.26
C PRO A 50 -11.95 40.42 -7.60
N GLY A 51 -12.42 40.55 -8.83
CA GLY A 51 -13.71 40.06 -9.33
C GLY A 51 -13.66 38.73 -10.07
N MET A 52 -12.60 37.92 -9.95
CA MET A 52 -12.40 36.69 -10.73
C MET A 52 -13.23 35.47 -10.26
N GLU A 53 -14.53 35.68 -10.09
CA GLU A 53 -15.55 34.63 -10.19
C GLU A 53 -15.90 34.33 -11.67
N GLU A 54 -15.01 34.65 -12.62
CA GLU A 54 -15.07 34.13 -13.98
C GLU A 54 -14.86 32.61 -13.95
N VAL A 55 -15.99 31.93 -13.84
CA VAL A 55 -16.17 30.50 -13.78
C VAL A 55 -15.39 29.84 -14.91
N LEU A 56 -14.20 29.29 -14.60
CA LEU A 56 -13.51 28.35 -15.47
C LEU A 56 -14.56 27.31 -15.92
N PRO A 57 -14.74 27.09 -17.24
CA PRO A 57 -15.71 26.11 -17.71
C PRO A 57 -15.47 24.75 -17.05
N GLN A 58 -16.56 24.01 -16.76
CA GLN A 58 -16.47 22.69 -16.11
C GLN A 58 -15.47 21.76 -16.83
N GLY A 59 -15.38 21.83 -18.16
CA GLY A 59 -14.42 21.07 -18.95
C GLY A 59 -12.96 21.42 -18.64
N CYS A 60 -12.62 22.71 -18.45
CA CYS A 60 -11.27 23.14 -18.07
C CYS A 60 -10.91 22.66 -16.66
N ILE A 61 -11.87 22.72 -15.73
CA ILE A 61 -11.70 22.22 -14.37
C ILE A 61 -11.50 20.70 -14.39
N ALA A 62 -12.33 19.96 -15.12
CA ALA A 62 -12.21 18.51 -15.26
C ALA A 62 -10.86 18.14 -15.89
N HIS A 63 -10.41 18.86 -16.92
CA HIS A 63 -9.11 18.64 -17.52
C HIS A 63 -7.96 18.87 -16.52
N ALA A 64 -7.99 19.96 -15.76
CA ALA A 64 -7.00 20.21 -14.71
C ALA A 64 -7.02 19.09 -13.64
N LEU A 65 -8.21 18.68 -13.18
CA LEU A 65 -8.37 17.59 -12.20
C LEU A 65 -7.85 16.25 -12.72
N SER A 66 -7.94 15.98 -14.03
CA SER A 66 -7.42 14.74 -14.62
C SER A 66 -5.90 14.57 -14.47
N PHE A 67 -5.14 15.66 -14.25
CA PHE A 67 -3.70 15.62 -13.98
C PHE A 67 -3.35 15.56 -12.50
N THR A 68 -4.35 15.54 -11.61
CA THR A 68 -4.14 15.43 -10.16
C THR A 68 -4.21 13.95 -9.73
N SER A 69 -4.22 13.67 -8.44
CA SER A 69 -4.48 12.31 -7.94
C SER A 69 -5.98 12.06 -7.74
N PRO A 70 -6.45 10.79 -7.76
CA PRO A 70 -7.83 10.46 -7.41
C PRO A 70 -8.25 11.03 -6.05
N ARG A 71 -7.33 11.06 -5.08
CA ARG A 71 -7.53 11.69 -3.78
C ARG A 71 -7.79 13.19 -3.88
N ASP A 72 -7.02 13.90 -4.68
CA ASP A 72 -7.14 15.35 -4.80
C ASP A 72 -8.40 15.74 -5.57
N ALA A 73 -8.77 14.98 -6.61
CA ALA A 73 -10.06 15.14 -7.28
C ALA A 73 -11.25 14.91 -6.34
N CYS A 74 -11.19 13.89 -5.48
CA CYS A 74 -12.23 13.66 -4.46
C CYS A 74 -12.28 14.81 -3.44
N ARG A 75 -11.13 15.35 -3.01
CA ARG A 75 -11.09 16.51 -2.10
C ARG A 75 -11.65 17.77 -2.75
N ALA A 76 -11.31 18.02 -4.02
CA ALA A 76 -11.85 19.13 -4.79
C ALA A 76 -13.38 19.04 -4.89
N SER A 77 -13.91 17.83 -5.08
CA SER A 77 -15.36 17.60 -5.18
C SER A 77 -16.15 18.02 -3.93
N ALA A 78 -15.50 18.07 -2.76
CA ALA A 78 -16.14 18.49 -1.51
C ALA A 78 -16.20 20.01 -1.33
N VAL A 79 -15.55 20.79 -2.19
CA VAL A 79 -15.39 22.24 -2.03
C VAL A 79 -16.55 23.02 -2.65
N SER A 80 -17.05 22.59 -3.82
CA SER A 80 -18.17 23.25 -4.50
C SER A 80 -18.91 22.29 -5.45
N THR A 81 -20.13 22.64 -5.84
CA THR A 81 -20.94 21.85 -6.79
C THR A 81 -20.33 21.82 -8.19
N THR A 82 -19.69 22.90 -8.64
CA THR A 82 -18.97 22.95 -9.93
C THR A 82 -17.76 22.03 -9.93
N LEU A 83 -17.03 21.95 -8.80
CA LEU A 83 -15.91 21.02 -8.66
C LEU A 83 -16.39 19.58 -8.53
N LEU A 84 -17.51 19.35 -7.87
CA LEU A 84 -18.15 18.04 -7.80
C LEU A 84 -18.52 17.53 -9.20
N SER A 85 -19.17 18.35 -10.01
CA SER A 85 -19.57 17.97 -11.37
C SER A 85 -18.35 17.77 -12.29
N ALA A 86 -17.32 18.61 -12.15
CA ALA A 86 -16.07 18.45 -12.89
C ALA A 86 -15.31 17.17 -12.49
N ALA A 87 -15.18 16.89 -11.19
CA ALA A 87 -14.52 15.70 -10.66
C ALA A 87 -15.27 14.40 -10.95
N ALA A 88 -16.59 14.46 -11.17
CA ALA A 88 -17.40 13.31 -11.56
C ALA A 88 -17.34 12.99 -13.07
N SER A 89 -16.67 13.82 -13.87
CA SER A 89 -16.56 13.62 -15.33
C SER A 89 -15.77 12.37 -15.69
N GLU A 90 -16.27 11.59 -16.66
CA GLU A 90 -15.59 10.39 -17.20
C GLU A 90 -14.17 10.67 -17.70
N ALA A 91 -13.90 11.87 -18.21
CA ALA A 91 -12.58 12.27 -18.70
C ALA A 91 -11.51 12.32 -17.58
N VAL A 92 -11.93 12.60 -16.33
CA VAL A 92 -11.05 12.58 -15.16
C VAL A 92 -10.65 11.14 -14.84
N TRP A 93 -11.66 10.26 -14.74
CA TRP A 93 -11.47 8.87 -14.34
C TRP A 93 -10.80 8.03 -15.41
N ASP A 94 -10.96 8.37 -16.69
CA ASP A 94 -10.20 7.77 -17.79
C ASP A 94 -8.68 7.90 -17.59
N ARG A 95 -8.23 9.05 -17.06
CA ARG A 95 -6.80 9.30 -16.81
C ARG A 95 -6.28 8.65 -15.53
N PHE A 96 -7.16 8.42 -14.55
CA PHE A 96 -6.82 7.77 -13.28
C PHE A 96 -6.74 6.24 -13.41
N LEU A 97 -7.44 5.67 -14.38
CA LEU A 97 -7.34 4.26 -14.69
C LEU A 97 -6.05 3.98 -15.48
N PRO A 98 -5.37 2.84 -15.23
CA PRO A 98 -4.21 2.48 -16.03
C PRO A 98 -4.56 2.31 -17.52
N ALA A 99 -3.71 2.81 -18.43
CA ALA A 99 -3.94 2.72 -19.87
C ALA A 99 -4.06 1.27 -20.39
N ASP A 100 -3.39 0.34 -19.72
CA ASP A 100 -3.43 -1.10 -20.02
C ASP A 100 -4.44 -1.86 -19.14
N LEU A 101 -5.39 -1.17 -18.49
CA LEU A 101 -6.37 -1.82 -17.62
C LEU A 101 -7.17 -2.91 -18.35
N GLN A 102 -7.55 -2.68 -19.62
CA GLN A 102 -8.31 -3.66 -20.39
C GLN A 102 -7.52 -4.95 -20.62
N SER A 103 -6.20 -4.87 -20.82
CA SER A 103 -5.37 -6.08 -20.96
C SER A 103 -5.18 -6.81 -19.62
N VAL A 104 -5.23 -6.08 -18.49
CA VAL A 104 -5.28 -6.68 -17.15
C VAL A 104 -6.61 -7.40 -16.92
N LEU A 105 -7.73 -6.75 -17.23
CA LEU A 105 -9.07 -7.32 -17.03
C LEU A 105 -9.36 -8.50 -17.97
N ALA A 106 -8.74 -8.55 -19.16
CA ALA A 106 -8.83 -9.71 -20.04
C ALA A 106 -8.22 -10.99 -19.43
N ARG A 107 -7.36 -10.86 -18.40
CA ARG A 107 -6.77 -11.98 -17.66
C ARG A 107 -7.54 -12.31 -16.37
N ALA A 108 -8.63 -11.60 -16.10
CA ALA A 108 -9.43 -11.83 -14.90
C ALA A 108 -10.23 -13.13 -15.01
N ASP A 109 -10.32 -13.86 -13.90
CA ASP A 109 -11.05 -15.12 -13.85
C ASP A 109 -12.57 -14.91 -13.95
N ARG A 110 -13.05 -13.70 -13.56
CA ARG A 110 -14.46 -13.29 -13.64
C ARG A 110 -14.56 -11.92 -14.30
N PRO A 111 -15.57 -11.68 -15.15
CA PRO A 111 -15.78 -10.38 -15.77
C PRO A 111 -16.13 -9.33 -14.72
N VAL A 112 -15.63 -8.10 -14.93
CA VAL A 112 -15.86 -6.94 -14.04
C VAL A 112 -16.67 -5.90 -14.81
N ASP A 113 -17.98 -5.86 -14.58
CA ASP A 113 -18.89 -4.95 -15.30
C ASP A 113 -19.30 -3.75 -14.43
N CYS A 114 -18.96 -2.54 -14.85
CA CYS A 114 -19.32 -1.30 -14.15
C CYS A 114 -20.07 -0.33 -15.06
N CYS A 115 -20.94 0.49 -14.46
CA CYS A 115 -21.74 1.48 -15.18
C CYS A 115 -20.93 2.74 -15.56
N SER A 116 -19.85 3.05 -14.82
CA SER A 116 -19.00 4.22 -15.05
C SER A 116 -17.52 3.92 -14.77
N LYS A 117 -16.60 4.70 -15.34
CA LYS A 117 -15.15 4.56 -15.06
C LYS A 117 -14.83 4.86 -13.61
N ARG A 118 -15.59 5.79 -13.00
CA ARG A 118 -15.50 6.09 -11.57
C ARG A 118 -15.87 4.88 -10.71
N ASP A 119 -16.99 4.23 -11.01
CA ASP A 119 -17.44 3.05 -10.25
C ASP A 119 -16.46 1.88 -10.45
N LEU A 120 -15.91 1.73 -11.65
CA LEU A 120 -14.83 0.78 -11.93
C LEU A 120 -13.61 1.04 -11.06
N PHE A 121 -13.15 2.29 -10.97
CA PHE A 121 -12.02 2.65 -10.12
C PHE A 121 -12.25 2.24 -8.67
N PHE A 122 -13.38 2.64 -8.08
CA PHE A 122 -13.66 2.33 -6.68
C PHE A 122 -13.84 0.84 -6.43
N ARG A 123 -14.50 0.11 -7.34
CA ARG A 123 -14.59 -1.34 -7.25
C ARG A 123 -13.22 -2.00 -7.24
N LEU A 124 -12.30 -1.57 -8.11
CA LEU A 124 -10.93 -2.09 -8.15
C LEU A 124 -10.09 -1.70 -6.92
N CYS A 125 -10.47 -0.67 -6.19
CA CYS A 125 -9.85 -0.32 -4.91
C CYS A 125 -10.35 -1.20 -3.76
N ASP A 126 -11.64 -1.52 -3.75
CA ASP A 126 -12.31 -2.24 -2.65
C ASP A 126 -12.21 -3.75 -2.80
N GLU A 127 -12.37 -4.25 -4.02
CA GLU A 127 -12.46 -5.68 -4.32
C GLU A 127 -11.32 -6.10 -5.26
N PRO A 128 -10.29 -6.79 -4.74
CA PRO A 128 -9.21 -7.31 -5.57
C PRO A 128 -9.72 -8.35 -6.57
N VAL A 129 -9.33 -8.21 -7.83
CA VAL A 129 -9.72 -9.10 -8.92
C VAL A 129 -8.70 -10.23 -9.04
N LEU A 130 -9.15 -11.48 -9.03
CA LEU A 130 -8.27 -12.62 -9.34
C LEU A 130 -7.92 -12.65 -10.82
N VAL A 131 -6.63 -12.78 -11.11
CA VAL A 131 -6.05 -12.81 -12.45
C VAL A 131 -5.07 -13.98 -12.59
N ASP A 132 -4.80 -14.36 -13.84
CA ASP A 132 -3.85 -15.41 -14.23
C ASP A 132 -4.20 -16.80 -13.65
N GLY A 133 -5.49 -17.15 -13.65
CA GLY A 133 -5.98 -18.43 -13.15
C GLY A 133 -5.90 -18.52 -11.63
N GLY A 134 -6.28 -17.44 -10.95
CA GLY A 134 -6.31 -17.35 -9.49
C GLY A 134 -4.94 -17.27 -8.82
N LYS A 135 -3.86 -17.08 -9.60
CA LYS A 135 -2.49 -17.04 -9.07
C LYS A 135 -2.10 -15.68 -8.49
N MET A 136 -2.78 -14.63 -8.93
CA MET A 136 -2.51 -13.26 -8.50
C MET A 136 -3.82 -12.52 -8.27
N THR A 137 -3.79 -11.48 -7.43
CA THR A 137 -4.87 -10.48 -7.38
C THR A 137 -4.38 -9.15 -7.91
N PHE A 138 -5.26 -8.42 -8.59
CA PHE A 138 -5.06 -7.06 -9.06
C PHE A 138 -6.02 -6.09 -8.35
N SER A 139 -5.51 -4.95 -7.92
CA SER A 139 -6.31 -3.84 -7.38
C SER A 139 -5.64 -2.50 -7.66
N LEU A 140 -6.30 -1.39 -7.32
CA LEU A 140 -5.73 -0.04 -7.44
C LEU A 140 -5.55 0.60 -6.07
N ASP A 141 -4.44 1.30 -5.87
CA ASP A 141 -4.26 2.16 -4.70
C ASP A 141 -5.24 3.34 -4.75
N ARG A 142 -6.12 3.41 -3.76
CA ARG A 142 -7.18 4.42 -3.65
C ARG A 142 -6.67 5.87 -3.73
N SER A 143 -5.45 6.12 -3.28
CA SER A 143 -4.92 7.49 -3.25
C SER A 143 -4.28 7.94 -4.55
N SER A 144 -3.51 7.06 -5.19
CA SER A 144 -2.68 7.40 -6.35
C SER A 144 -3.22 6.85 -7.66
N GLY A 145 -4.10 5.84 -7.63
CA GLY A 145 -4.50 5.07 -8.81
C GLY A 145 -3.41 4.14 -9.33
N ALA A 146 -2.28 4.01 -8.63
CA ALA A 146 -1.22 3.08 -9.01
C ALA A 146 -1.66 1.63 -8.77
N LYS A 147 -1.15 0.71 -9.60
CA LYS A 147 -1.50 -0.71 -9.57
C LYS A 147 -0.98 -1.37 -8.30
N CYS A 148 -1.78 -2.26 -7.72
CA CYS A 148 -1.43 -3.14 -6.63
C CYS A 148 -1.55 -4.59 -7.11
N TYR A 149 -0.58 -5.42 -6.77
CA TYR A 149 -0.63 -6.85 -7.05
C TYR A 149 -0.38 -7.66 -5.80
N MET A 150 -0.97 -8.85 -5.73
CA MET A 150 -0.56 -9.86 -4.76
C MET A 150 -0.28 -11.16 -5.47
N LEU A 151 0.88 -11.75 -5.21
CA LEU A 151 1.24 -13.10 -5.63
C LEU A 151 0.69 -14.08 -4.61
N SER A 152 -0.14 -15.03 -5.03
CA SER A 152 -0.55 -16.15 -4.15
C SER A 152 0.65 -17.01 -3.76
N ALA A 153 0.52 -17.77 -2.67
CA ALA A 153 1.51 -18.78 -2.30
C ALA A 153 1.82 -19.76 -3.44
N ARG A 154 0.81 -20.11 -4.27
CA ARG A 154 0.97 -20.96 -5.47
C ARG A 154 1.76 -20.32 -6.60
N ALA A 155 1.87 -18.99 -6.62
CA ALA A 155 2.71 -18.25 -7.55
C ALA A 155 4.13 -18.01 -7.03
N LEU A 156 4.43 -18.38 -5.77
CA LEU A 156 5.75 -18.26 -5.18
C LEU A 156 6.58 -19.52 -5.45
N SER A 157 7.90 -19.34 -5.57
CA SER A 157 8.86 -20.43 -5.56
C SER A 157 9.26 -20.70 -4.11
N ILE A 158 8.65 -21.73 -3.51
CA ILE A 158 8.91 -22.18 -2.15
C ILE A 158 9.84 -23.39 -2.20
N GLN A 159 10.99 -23.30 -1.54
CA GLN A 159 11.94 -24.42 -1.53
C GLN A 159 11.35 -25.62 -0.79
N ARG A 160 11.38 -26.79 -1.46
CA ARG A 160 10.71 -28.03 -1.01
C ARG A 160 9.19 -27.89 -0.82
N GLY A 161 8.55 -26.91 -1.47
CA GLY A 161 7.09 -26.66 -1.39
C GLY A 161 6.22 -27.85 -1.82
N ASP A 162 6.72 -28.73 -2.68
CA ASP A 162 6.02 -29.94 -3.12
C ASP A 162 6.33 -31.17 -2.25
N THR A 163 7.17 -31.01 -1.22
CA THR A 163 7.49 -32.10 -0.28
C THR A 163 6.48 -32.11 0.85
N GLU A 164 5.65 -33.16 0.90
CA GLU A 164 4.53 -33.33 1.85
C GLU A 164 4.91 -33.25 3.34
N HIS A 165 6.19 -33.39 3.69
CA HIS A 165 6.68 -33.34 5.08
C HIS A 165 7.26 -31.96 5.45
N CYS A 166 7.42 -31.08 4.46
CA CYS A 166 7.95 -29.74 4.62
C CYS A 166 6.82 -28.71 4.56
N TRP A 167 5.90 -28.88 3.60
CA TRP A 167 4.79 -27.97 3.35
C TRP A 167 3.50 -28.73 3.10
N ARG A 168 2.39 -28.13 3.53
CA ARG A 168 1.03 -28.54 3.22
C ARG A 168 0.35 -27.40 2.48
N TRP A 169 -0.44 -27.74 1.47
CA TRP A 169 -1.31 -26.78 0.81
C TRP A 169 -2.72 -26.94 1.38
N VAL A 170 -3.26 -25.85 1.92
CA VAL A 170 -4.54 -25.87 2.63
C VAL A 170 -5.46 -24.79 2.08
N SER A 171 -6.76 -25.09 2.04
CA SER A 171 -7.78 -24.08 1.76
C SER A 171 -8.14 -23.33 3.03
N GLN A 172 -8.14 -21.99 3.00
CA GLN A 172 -8.66 -21.17 4.09
C GLN A 172 -9.84 -20.33 3.63
N THR A 173 -10.90 -20.30 4.44
CA THR A 173 -12.15 -19.60 4.11
C THR A 173 -12.00 -18.08 4.14
N ASP A 174 -11.00 -17.57 4.83
CA ASP A 174 -10.67 -16.16 4.96
C ASP A 174 -9.45 -15.76 4.11
N SER A 175 -9.03 -16.62 3.18
CA SER A 175 -8.05 -16.27 2.16
C SER A 175 -8.74 -15.81 0.88
N ARG A 176 -8.07 -14.91 0.16
CA ARG A 176 -8.45 -14.47 -1.19
C ARG A 176 -8.11 -15.52 -2.25
N PHE A 177 -7.26 -16.49 -1.92
CA PHE A 177 -6.83 -17.55 -2.81
C PHE A 177 -7.42 -18.90 -2.39
N LEU A 178 -7.54 -19.82 -3.35
CA LEU A 178 -8.08 -21.16 -3.08
C LEU A 178 -7.19 -21.98 -2.14
N GLU A 179 -5.87 -21.79 -2.24
CA GLU A 179 -4.88 -22.52 -1.45
C GLU A 179 -3.80 -21.58 -0.93
N VAL A 180 -3.41 -21.81 0.31
CA VAL A 180 -2.29 -21.16 1.01
C VAL A 180 -1.26 -22.21 1.42
N ALA A 181 -0.02 -21.79 1.66
CA ALA A 181 1.07 -22.70 2.02
C ALA A 181 1.28 -22.72 3.55
N GLU A 182 1.00 -23.85 4.18
CA GLU A 182 1.29 -24.11 5.60
C GLU A 182 2.63 -24.83 5.74
N LEU A 183 3.53 -24.27 6.53
CA LEU A 183 4.83 -24.85 6.85
C LEU A 183 4.69 -25.93 7.91
N ILE A 184 5.05 -27.18 7.58
CA ILE A 184 4.99 -28.32 8.51
C ILE A 184 6.25 -28.37 9.37
N ASN A 185 7.42 -28.51 8.75
CA ASN A 185 8.69 -28.50 9.47
C ASN A 185 9.88 -28.36 8.51
N VAL A 186 10.68 -27.30 8.62
CA VAL A 186 11.93 -27.11 7.85
C VAL A 186 13.02 -26.45 8.69
N CYS A 187 14.28 -26.80 8.43
CA CYS A 187 15.43 -26.06 8.95
C CYS A 187 15.94 -24.98 7.96
N TRP A 188 15.56 -25.11 6.69
CA TRP A 188 15.90 -24.20 5.59
C TRP A 188 14.62 -23.54 5.07
N LEU A 189 14.41 -22.27 5.41
CA LEU A 189 13.26 -21.50 4.92
C LEU A 189 13.70 -20.61 3.75
N GLU A 190 13.10 -20.83 2.59
CA GLU A 190 13.37 -20.02 1.40
C GLU A 190 12.08 -19.88 0.57
N VAL A 191 11.63 -18.63 0.44
CA VAL A 191 10.43 -18.24 -0.32
C VAL A 191 10.83 -17.13 -1.27
N GLN A 192 10.50 -17.29 -2.55
CA GLN A 192 10.83 -16.33 -3.59
C GLN A 192 9.57 -15.92 -4.37
N GLY A 193 9.41 -14.61 -4.57
CA GLY A 193 8.40 -14.03 -5.44
C GLY A 193 9.06 -13.34 -6.64
N LYS A 194 8.41 -13.41 -7.79
CA LYS A 194 8.85 -12.74 -9.01
C LYS A 194 7.69 -12.02 -9.67
N ILE A 195 7.90 -10.79 -10.09
CA ILE A 195 6.92 -10.02 -10.85
C ILE A 195 7.63 -9.13 -11.88
N HIS A 196 7.10 -9.09 -13.09
CA HIS A 196 7.65 -8.21 -14.13
C HIS A 196 7.35 -6.75 -13.79
N SER A 197 8.36 -5.88 -13.85
CA SER A 197 8.25 -4.46 -13.53
C SER A 197 7.26 -3.71 -14.43
N LYS A 198 7.10 -4.17 -15.69
CA LYS A 198 6.11 -3.66 -16.66
C LYS A 198 4.66 -3.80 -16.21
N THR A 199 4.39 -4.76 -15.32
CA THR A 199 3.06 -5.00 -14.77
C THR A 199 2.68 -3.93 -13.75
N LEU A 200 3.68 -3.27 -13.15
CA LEU A 200 3.51 -2.24 -12.13
C LEU A 200 3.46 -0.83 -12.76
N SER A 201 2.85 0.13 -12.07
CA SER A 201 2.93 1.53 -12.48
C SER A 201 4.36 2.06 -12.41
N SER A 202 4.82 2.76 -13.44
CA SER A 202 6.14 3.40 -13.48
C SER A 202 6.22 4.60 -12.52
N LYS A 203 7.44 5.08 -12.25
CA LYS A 203 7.72 6.28 -11.43
C LYS A 203 7.07 6.21 -10.05
N THR A 204 6.97 5.00 -9.51
CA THR A 204 6.27 4.71 -8.25
C THR A 204 7.21 3.92 -7.35
N THR A 205 7.32 4.32 -6.09
CA THR A 205 7.99 3.53 -5.06
C THR A 205 7.02 2.48 -4.56
N TYR A 206 7.44 1.22 -4.60
CA TYR A 206 6.68 0.08 -4.10
C TYR A 206 7.32 -0.48 -2.84
N ALA A 207 6.49 -1.10 -2.01
CA ALA A 207 6.95 -2.03 -0.98
C ALA A 207 6.28 -3.39 -1.15
N ALA A 208 7.04 -4.44 -0.88
CA ALA A 208 6.57 -5.81 -0.83
C ALA A 208 6.25 -6.18 0.62
N TYR A 209 5.09 -6.78 0.84
CA TYR A 209 4.61 -7.23 2.14
C TYR A 209 4.31 -8.72 2.07
N LEU A 210 4.87 -9.50 2.99
CA LEU A 210 4.41 -10.88 3.21
C LEU A 210 3.09 -10.82 3.99
N ILE A 211 2.06 -11.49 3.49
CA ILE A 211 0.79 -11.69 4.19
C ILE A 211 0.73 -13.14 4.69
N PHE A 212 0.63 -13.30 6.00
CA PHE A 212 0.78 -14.61 6.64
C PHE A 212 0.00 -14.73 7.95
N LYS A 213 -0.14 -15.96 8.43
CA LYS A 213 -0.63 -16.34 9.75
C LYS A 213 0.34 -17.30 10.41
N LEU A 214 0.13 -17.49 11.71
CA LEU A 214 0.84 -18.50 12.49
C LEU A 214 -0.19 -19.47 13.06
N SER A 215 0.10 -20.77 12.97
CA SER A 215 -0.66 -21.82 13.64
C SER A 215 -0.38 -21.81 15.15
N ASP A 216 -1.30 -22.30 15.97
CA ASP A 216 -1.15 -22.43 17.44
C ASP A 216 0.10 -23.20 17.92
N HIS A 217 0.71 -23.97 17.03
CA HIS A 217 1.90 -24.79 17.28
C HIS A 217 3.16 -24.26 16.59
N SER A 218 3.14 -23.01 16.12
CA SER A 218 4.29 -22.39 15.44
C SER A 218 5.45 -22.17 16.40
N TYR A 219 6.65 -22.50 15.93
CA TYR A 219 7.92 -22.25 16.60
C TYR A 219 9.04 -22.04 15.57
N GLY A 220 10.18 -21.54 16.05
CA GLY A 220 11.42 -21.37 15.30
C GLY A 220 11.43 -20.13 14.40
N LEU A 221 10.41 -19.28 14.46
CA LEU A 221 10.24 -18.14 13.55
C LEU A 221 10.59 -16.78 14.20
N GLY A 222 11.03 -16.79 15.46
CA GLY A 222 11.44 -15.58 16.17
C GLY A 222 12.96 -15.34 16.23
N HIS A 223 13.78 -16.39 16.19
CA HIS A 223 15.24 -16.27 16.23
C HIS A 223 15.93 -17.48 15.57
N PRO A 224 16.96 -17.27 14.71
CA PRO A 224 17.48 -15.98 14.27
C PRO A 224 16.47 -15.24 13.38
N LEU A 225 16.67 -13.93 13.19
CA LEU A 225 15.84 -13.15 12.28
C LEU A 225 15.95 -13.69 10.85
N GLN A 226 14.83 -13.65 10.13
CA GLN A 226 14.80 -13.97 8.71
C GLN A 226 15.35 -12.78 7.90
N GLU A 227 16.03 -13.06 6.79
CA GLU A 227 16.56 -12.07 5.86
C GLU A 227 15.57 -11.90 4.70
N ALA A 228 14.97 -10.72 4.58
CA ALA A 228 14.13 -10.35 3.46
C ALA A 228 14.91 -9.47 2.49
N SER A 229 14.71 -9.63 1.19
CA SER A 229 15.27 -8.70 0.21
C SER A 229 14.37 -8.49 -1.00
N VAL A 230 14.46 -7.30 -1.59
CA VAL A 230 13.81 -6.95 -2.85
C VAL A 230 14.86 -6.40 -3.80
N LYS A 231 14.88 -6.91 -5.04
CA LYS A 231 15.87 -6.55 -6.06
C LYS A 231 15.17 -6.22 -7.37
N ILE A 232 15.59 -5.12 -8.01
CA ILE A 232 15.15 -4.72 -9.35
C ILE A 232 16.37 -4.14 -10.09
N GLY A 233 16.79 -4.81 -11.16
CA GLY A 233 18.03 -4.44 -11.88
C GLY A 233 19.22 -4.35 -10.94
N THR A 234 19.84 -3.17 -10.83
CA THR A 234 20.98 -2.89 -9.94
C THR A 234 20.58 -2.47 -8.53
N GLN A 235 19.31 -2.15 -8.28
CA GLN A 235 18.82 -1.76 -6.97
C GLN A 235 18.52 -3.00 -6.14
N SER A 236 19.00 -3.02 -4.90
CA SER A 236 18.67 -4.07 -3.92
C SER A 236 18.45 -3.47 -2.55
N SER A 237 17.44 -3.95 -1.86
CA SER A 237 17.13 -3.63 -0.47
C SER A 237 17.08 -4.93 0.31
N THR A 238 17.80 -5.00 1.43
CA THR A 238 17.81 -6.16 2.33
C THR A 238 17.44 -5.69 3.72
N THR A 239 16.60 -6.44 4.43
CA THR A 239 16.16 -6.11 5.79
C THR A 239 15.99 -7.39 6.59
N ALA A 240 16.37 -7.36 7.87
CA ALA A 240 16.07 -8.44 8.79
C ALA A 240 14.62 -8.31 9.29
N ILE A 241 13.92 -9.43 9.45
CA ILE A 241 12.54 -9.45 9.90
C ILE A 241 12.33 -10.53 10.95
N CYS A 242 11.39 -10.31 11.86
CA CYS A 242 10.93 -11.29 12.83
C CYS A 242 9.52 -11.72 12.45
N LEU A 243 9.31 -13.01 12.15
CA LEU A 243 7.98 -13.53 11.82
C LEU A 243 7.14 -13.86 13.07
N GLN A 244 7.78 -14.17 14.20
CA GLN A 244 7.09 -14.58 15.42
C GLN A 244 7.67 -13.91 16.68
N LEU A 245 7.01 -12.85 17.15
CA LEU A 245 7.42 -12.10 18.34
C LEU A 245 7.40 -12.93 19.63
N SER A 246 6.47 -13.88 19.78
CA SER A 246 6.41 -14.76 20.96
C SER A 246 7.69 -15.59 21.13
N ASP A 247 8.24 -16.07 20.02
CA ASP A 247 9.47 -16.85 20.00
C ASP A 247 10.69 -15.97 20.26
N MET A 248 10.70 -14.75 19.70
CA MET A 248 11.72 -13.77 20.00
C MET A 248 11.72 -13.43 21.49
N TYR A 249 10.55 -13.16 22.07
CA TYR A 249 10.40 -12.87 23.49
C TYR A 249 10.91 -14.03 24.36
N ALA A 250 10.50 -15.27 24.06
CA ALA A 250 10.97 -16.45 24.76
C ALA A 250 12.50 -16.60 24.69
N HIS A 251 13.09 -16.31 23.53
CA HIS A 251 14.55 -16.31 23.34
C HIS A 251 15.24 -15.25 24.23
N LEU A 252 14.71 -14.03 24.26
CA LEU A 252 15.25 -12.94 25.10
C LEU A 252 15.17 -13.29 26.58
N ARG A 253 14.03 -13.83 27.01
CA ARG A 253 13.82 -14.28 28.39
C ARG A 253 14.81 -15.37 28.78
N ALA A 254 15.02 -16.37 27.92
CA ALA A 254 16.01 -17.42 28.13
C ALA A 254 17.44 -16.88 28.20
N ARG A 255 17.79 -15.87 27.39
CA ARG A 255 19.10 -15.20 27.46
C ARG A 255 19.33 -14.51 28.79
N ARG A 256 18.33 -13.81 29.34
CA ARG A 256 18.42 -13.11 30.64
C ARG A 256 18.48 -14.08 31.82
N HIS A 257 17.74 -15.17 31.75
CA HIS A 257 17.71 -16.19 32.80
C HIS A 257 18.86 -17.21 32.73
N ARG A 258 19.95 -16.95 31.99
CA ARG A 258 21.21 -17.73 32.09
C ARG A 258 21.92 -17.62 33.46
N VAL A 259 21.28 -17.02 34.47
CA VAL A 259 21.51 -17.26 35.90
C VAL A 259 20.21 -17.76 36.57
N ALA A 260 19.69 -18.91 36.15
CA ALA A 260 18.91 -19.84 36.98
C ALA A 260 18.47 -21.07 36.15
N GLN A 261 19.12 -22.20 36.45
CA GLN A 261 18.66 -23.57 36.23
C GLN A 261 18.51 -24.10 34.79
N PHE A 262 19.50 -24.95 34.48
CA PHE A 262 19.41 -26.09 33.57
C PHE A 262 18.13 -26.90 33.83
N GLY A 263 17.38 -27.19 32.76
CA GLY A 263 16.36 -28.23 32.75
C GLY A 263 14.94 -27.73 32.88
N GLN A 264 14.34 -27.33 31.75
CA GLN A 264 13.01 -27.78 31.33
C GLN A 264 12.80 -27.38 29.87
N GLY A 265 12.64 -28.39 29.00
CA GLY A 265 12.22 -28.22 27.63
C GLY A 265 10.80 -27.66 27.61
N LEU A 266 10.68 -26.35 27.45
CA LEU A 266 9.40 -25.70 27.20
C LEU A 266 9.19 -25.67 25.69
N CYS A 267 8.48 -26.68 25.18
CA CYS A 267 7.73 -26.53 23.93
C CYS A 267 6.65 -25.47 24.21
N SER A 268 6.94 -24.23 23.85
CA SER A 268 6.02 -23.12 24.03
C SER A 268 4.85 -23.28 23.05
N ARG A 269 3.67 -23.62 23.56
CA ARG A 269 2.41 -23.31 22.85
C ARG A 269 2.40 -21.82 22.54
N GLN A 270 1.85 -21.43 21.38
CA GLN A 270 1.65 -20.02 21.05
C GLN A 270 0.85 -19.37 22.17
N ARG A 271 1.52 -18.59 23.02
CA ARG A 271 0.91 -17.80 24.08
C ARG A 271 0.78 -16.39 23.54
N LEU A 272 -0.42 -15.83 23.65
CA LEU A 272 -0.63 -14.42 23.39
C LEU A 272 0.23 -13.62 24.39
N LEU A 273 1.17 -12.84 23.85
CA LEU A 273 1.98 -11.93 24.64
C LEU A 273 1.10 -10.85 25.25
N THR A 274 1.45 -10.36 26.44
CA THR A 274 0.86 -9.11 26.94
C THR A 274 1.33 -7.94 26.07
N VAL A 275 0.67 -6.79 26.21
CA VAL A 275 1.06 -5.56 25.50
C VAL A 275 2.52 -5.20 25.83
N GLU A 276 2.91 -5.30 27.10
CA GLU A 276 4.28 -5.03 27.56
C GLU A 276 5.29 -6.02 26.97
N GLU A 277 4.98 -7.33 26.98
CA GLU A 277 5.84 -8.37 26.41
C GLU A 277 6.02 -8.19 24.88
N THR A 278 4.95 -7.75 24.20
CA THR A 278 4.98 -7.47 22.76
C THR A 278 5.86 -6.27 22.46
N GLN A 279 5.66 -5.16 23.18
CA GLN A 279 6.48 -3.95 23.04
C GLN A 279 7.95 -4.24 23.28
N GLU A 280 8.27 -5.00 24.32
CA GLU A 280 9.65 -5.37 24.63
C GLU A 280 10.30 -6.20 23.50
N ALA A 281 9.56 -7.15 22.91
CA ALA A 281 10.05 -7.94 21.79
C ALA A 281 10.22 -7.08 20.52
N GLU A 282 9.28 -6.18 20.25
CA GLU A 282 9.34 -5.24 19.12
C GLU A 282 10.52 -4.28 19.25
N GLU A 283 10.73 -3.68 20.43
CA GLU A 283 11.85 -2.77 20.69
C GLU A 283 13.21 -3.44 20.50
N GLU A 284 13.36 -4.70 20.90
CA GLU A 284 14.59 -5.45 20.66
C GLU A 284 14.80 -5.71 19.16
N VAL A 285 13.74 -6.16 18.46
CA VAL A 285 13.78 -6.42 17.01
C VAL A 285 14.17 -5.14 16.27
N GLU A 286 13.57 -4.01 16.62
CA GLU A 286 13.90 -2.70 16.05
C GLU A 286 15.32 -2.25 16.45
N GLY A 287 15.74 -2.52 17.69
CA GLY A 287 17.07 -2.21 18.21
C GLY A 287 18.21 -2.91 17.46
N ILE A 288 17.95 -4.09 16.89
CA ILE A 288 18.88 -4.80 15.99
C ILE A 288 18.64 -4.50 14.50
N GLY A 289 17.84 -3.48 14.18
CA GLY A 289 17.54 -3.05 12.81
C GLY A 289 16.57 -3.97 12.06
N GLY A 290 15.86 -4.83 12.78
CA GLY A 290 14.84 -5.72 12.25
C GLY A 290 13.46 -5.07 12.17
N ARG A 291 12.50 -5.77 11.55
CA ARG A 291 11.08 -5.38 11.51
C ARG A 291 10.21 -6.43 12.21
N ALA A 292 9.16 -5.95 12.86
CA ALA A 292 8.13 -6.77 13.48
C ALA A 292 6.86 -6.86 12.58
N PRO A 293 6.06 -7.93 12.70
CA PRO A 293 4.83 -8.09 11.95
C PRO A 293 3.72 -7.23 12.54
N ARG A 294 2.74 -6.85 11.72
CA ARG A 294 1.57 -6.07 12.15
C ARG A 294 0.28 -6.82 11.86
N PRO A 295 -0.70 -6.82 12.79
CA PRO A 295 -2.01 -7.40 12.51
C PRO A 295 -2.76 -6.55 11.47
N ARG A 296 -3.61 -7.22 10.70
CA ARG A 296 -4.54 -6.62 9.75
C ARG A 296 -5.98 -6.84 10.21
N ASP A 297 -6.89 -6.03 9.69
CA ASP A 297 -8.32 -6.11 10.02
C ASP A 297 -8.99 -7.40 9.50
N ASP A 298 -8.36 -8.09 8.54
CA ASP A 298 -8.82 -9.37 7.96
C ASP A 298 -8.32 -10.61 8.73
N GLY A 299 -7.67 -10.42 9.88
CA GLY A 299 -7.14 -11.50 10.71
C GLY A 299 -5.82 -12.10 10.22
N TRP A 300 -5.26 -11.60 9.12
CA TRP A 300 -3.90 -11.91 8.69
C TRP A 300 -2.88 -10.96 9.35
N MET A 301 -1.61 -11.32 9.30
CA MET A 301 -0.50 -10.43 9.62
C MET A 301 0.20 -9.97 8.35
N GLU A 302 0.78 -8.78 8.38
CA GLU A 302 1.67 -8.28 7.34
C GLU A 302 3.03 -7.88 7.87
N ILE A 303 4.07 -8.09 7.07
CA ILE A 303 5.41 -7.60 7.35
C ILE A 303 6.10 -7.13 6.07
N GLU A 304 6.76 -5.97 6.13
CA GLU A 304 7.46 -5.39 4.98
C GLU A 304 8.75 -6.17 4.70
N LEU A 305 8.86 -6.73 3.49
CA LEU A 305 10.04 -7.46 3.00
C LEU A 305 11.09 -6.53 2.38
N GLY A 306 10.68 -5.33 1.95
CA GLY A 306 11.55 -4.32 1.39
C GLY A 306 10.81 -3.38 0.44
N GLU A 307 11.54 -2.37 -0.04
CA GLU A 307 11.04 -1.36 -0.97
C GLU A 307 11.93 -1.25 -2.20
N PHE A 308 11.35 -0.77 -3.30
CA PHE A 308 12.06 -0.51 -4.55
C PHE A 308 11.37 0.58 -5.35
N TYR A 309 12.13 1.29 -6.18
CA TYR A 309 11.59 2.31 -7.06
C TYR A 309 11.49 1.79 -8.50
N ASN A 310 10.27 1.77 -9.05
CA ASN A 310 10.03 1.32 -10.42
C ASN A 310 10.28 2.46 -11.42
N TYR A 311 11.55 2.73 -11.72
CA TYR A 311 11.93 3.66 -12.78
C TYR A 311 11.91 2.92 -14.12
N ARG A 312 10.97 3.29 -15.01
CA ARG A 312 10.83 2.67 -16.33
C ARG A 312 11.46 3.60 -17.37
N GLU A 313 12.56 3.19 -17.98
CA GLU A 313 13.01 3.74 -19.27
C GLU A 313 12.35 2.95 -20.42
N GLU A 314 12.23 3.56 -21.60
CA GLU A 314 11.65 2.90 -22.77
C GLU A 314 12.54 1.74 -23.24
N GLY A 315 12.06 0.50 -23.11
CA GLY A 315 12.70 -0.69 -23.69
C GLY A 315 13.27 -1.71 -22.70
N GLU A 316 13.36 -1.42 -21.41
CA GLU A 316 13.85 -2.37 -20.41
C GLU A 316 12.73 -3.25 -19.83
N ASP A 317 12.84 -4.57 -20.02
CA ASP A 317 12.03 -5.57 -19.30
C ASP A 317 12.77 -5.94 -18.01
N GLY A 318 12.39 -5.30 -16.91
CA GLY A 318 12.95 -5.60 -15.59
C GLY A 318 12.11 -6.64 -14.84
N GLU A 319 12.75 -7.56 -14.13
CA GLU A 319 12.09 -8.44 -13.16
C GLU A 319 12.36 -7.96 -11.73
N VAL A 320 11.32 -7.91 -10.91
CA VAL A 320 11.44 -7.66 -9.47
C VAL A 320 11.50 -9.00 -8.76
N HIS A 321 12.61 -9.23 -8.05
CA HIS A 321 12.82 -10.41 -7.24
C HIS A 321 12.61 -10.09 -5.77
N ILE A 322 11.79 -10.88 -5.09
CA ILE A 322 11.49 -10.74 -3.67
C ILE A 322 11.89 -12.04 -3.01
N HIS A 323 12.71 -11.97 -1.95
CA HIS A 323 13.21 -13.15 -1.24
C HIS A 323 12.92 -13.01 0.26
N LEU A 324 12.59 -14.15 0.87
CA LEU A 324 12.57 -14.34 2.30
C LEU A 324 13.38 -15.60 2.64
N LEU A 325 14.41 -15.44 3.44
CA LEU A 325 15.43 -16.46 3.68
C LEU A 325 15.71 -16.63 5.17
N GLU A 326 15.79 -17.87 5.63
CA GLU A 326 16.45 -18.20 6.88
C GLU A 326 17.10 -19.58 6.79
N VAL A 327 18.31 -19.54 6.26
CA VAL A 327 19.09 -20.74 5.87
C VAL A 327 20.33 -20.92 6.74
N LYS A 328 20.74 -19.86 7.44
CA LYS A 328 21.99 -19.80 8.23
C LYS A 328 21.83 -20.38 9.63
N GLY A 329 20.63 -20.34 10.20
CA GLY A 329 20.39 -20.72 11.60
C GLY A 329 20.34 -22.23 11.85
N GLY A 330 19.91 -23.03 10.86
CA GLY A 330 19.74 -24.48 11.02
C GLY A 330 18.62 -24.90 11.99
N HIS A 331 17.96 -23.96 12.65
CA HIS A 331 16.84 -24.22 13.55
C HIS A 331 15.60 -24.68 12.79
N TRP A 332 14.93 -25.70 13.33
CA TRP A 332 13.65 -26.17 12.81
C TRP A 332 12.55 -25.13 13.03
N LYS A 333 11.64 -25.04 12.07
CA LYS A 333 10.56 -24.05 11.99
C LYS A 333 9.29 -24.72 11.54
N ASN A 334 8.17 -24.33 12.11
CA ASN A 334 6.85 -24.80 11.69
C ASN A 334 5.77 -23.72 11.85
N GLY A 335 4.60 -24.01 11.31
CA GLY A 335 3.37 -23.26 11.60
C GLY A 335 3.24 -21.92 10.90
N LEU A 336 4.15 -21.57 9.98
CA LEU A 336 4.00 -20.42 9.10
C LEU A 336 2.97 -20.70 8.01
N ILE A 337 1.90 -19.92 7.92
CA ILE A 337 0.87 -20.04 6.89
C ILE A 337 0.96 -18.82 5.98
N ILE A 338 1.39 -19.01 4.73
CA ILE A 338 1.62 -17.93 3.77
C ILE A 338 0.41 -17.82 2.85
N GLU A 339 -0.25 -16.66 2.85
CA GLU A 339 -1.25 -16.33 1.83
C GLU A 339 -0.56 -15.91 0.53
N GLY A 340 0.45 -15.03 0.65
CA GLY A 340 1.14 -14.49 -0.51
C GLY A 340 2.01 -13.26 -0.23
N ILE A 341 2.54 -12.67 -1.29
CA ILE A 341 3.33 -11.43 -1.25
C ILE A 341 2.56 -10.33 -1.95
N GLN A 342 2.20 -9.28 -1.22
CA GLN A 342 1.52 -8.10 -1.73
C GLN A 342 2.51 -7.00 -2.08
N ILE A 343 2.47 -6.52 -3.33
CA ILE A 343 3.23 -5.40 -3.86
C ILE A 343 2.29 -4.20 -4.00
N ARG A 344 2.51 -3.15 -3.19
CA ARG A 344 1.68 -1.93 -3.20
C ARG A 344 2.51 -0.65 -3.18
N PRO A 345 2.01 0.46 -3.73
CA PRO A 345 2.68 1.75 -3.67
C PRO A 345 2.97 2.16 -2.22
N LYS A 346 4.21 2.55 -1.95
CA LYS A 346 4.62 3.09 -0.65
C LYS A 346 4.41 4.59 -0.68
N ARG A 347 3.69 5.12 0.31
CA ARG A 347 3.54 6.57 0.45
C ARG A 347 4.90 7.18 0.73
N SER A 348 5.30 8.18 -0.07
CA SER A 348 6.47 8.97 0.23
C SER A 348 6.24 9.71 1.55
N THR A 349 6.82 9.21 2.63
CA THR A 349 7.05 10.05 3.80
C THR A 349 8.13 11.03 3.37
N THR A 350 7.75 12.26 3.02
CA THR A 350 8.68 13.38 3.05
C THR A 350 9.22 13.44 4.48
N ARG A 351 10.39 12.84 4.72
CA ARG A 351 11.19 13.11 5.90
C ARG A 351 11.57 14.58 5.82
N THR A 352 10.76 15.44 6.42
CA THR A 352 11.20 16.78 6.78
C THR A 352 12.40 16.57 7.70
N LYS A 353 13.62 16.70 7.16
CA LYS A 353 14.82 16.78 7.99
C LYS A 353 14.58 17.90 8.99
N GLY A 354 14.78 17.57 10.26
CA GLY A 354 14.31 18.37 11.39
C GLY A 354 14.61 19.85 11.26
N SER A 355 13.58 20.66 11.46
CA SER A 355 13.73 21.88 12.25
C SER A 355 13.03 21.59 13.58
N SER A 356 13.84 21.53 14.62
CA SER A 356 13.45 21.36 16.00
C SER A 356 12.44 22.43 16.46
N ASN A 357 11.50 21.98 17.29
CA ASN A 357 10.67 22.76 18.21
C ASN A 357 9.75 23.82 17.61
N LEU A 358 8.48 23.46 17.45
CA LEU A 358 7.36 24.33 17.79
C LEU A 358 6.19 23.46 18.27
N THR A 359 6.11 23.32 19.58
CA THR A 359 4.90 22.93 20.30
C THR A 359 3.83 23.98 20.03
N VAL A 360 2.87 23.65 19.16
CA VAL A 360 1.62 24.42 19.09
C VAL A 360 0.74 23.93 20.22
N TYR A 361 0.74 24.70 21.30
CA TYR A 361 -0.29 24.67 22.32
C TYR A 361 -1.65 24.94 21.65
N ASP A 362 -2.54 23.96 21.72
CA ASP A 362 -3.96 24.20 21.55
C ASP A 362 -4.50 24.78 22.87
N ARG A 363 -4.79 26.09 22.87
CA ARG A 363 -5.48 26.80 23.94
C ARG A 363 -6.65 27.56 23.32
N SER A 364 -7.85 27.02 23.46
CA SER A 364 -9.08 27.71 23.88
C SER A 364 -10.24 26.73 23.70
N SER A 365 -11.21 26.57 24.59
CA SER A 365 -11.46 27.10 25.93
C SER A 365 -12.68 26.33 26.42
N SER A 366 -12.60 25.85 27.66
CA SER A 366 -13.74 25.38 28.43
C SER A 366 -14.86 26.42 28.50
N THR A 367 -16.12 26.01 28.38
CA THR A 367 -17.17 26.62 29.21
C THR A 367 -18.29 25.61 29.50
N THR A 368 -18.50 25.40 30.81
CA THR A 368 -19.76 25.07 31.49
C THR A 368 -20.42 23.69 31.32
N ARG A 369 -20.22 22.85 32.35
CA ARG A 369 -21.18 21.83 32.81
C ARG A 369 -22.40 22.53 33.46
N PRO A 370 -23.63 22.00 33.35
CA PRO A 370 -24.71 22.37 34.24
C PRO A 370 -24.69 21.50 35.51
N THR A 371 -24.88 22.16 36.65
CA THR A 371 -25.17 21.56 37.97
C THR A 371 -26.62 21.04 38.03
N PRO A 372 -26.89 20.00 38.85
CA PRO A 372 -28.23 19.47 39.03
C PRO A 372 -29.01 20.30 40.06
N VAL A 373 -30.21 20.73 39.69
CA VAL A 373 -31.16 21.36 40.62
C VAL A 373 -32.13 20.29 41.10
N ALA A 374 -32.15 20.08 42.41
CA ALA A 374 -33.19 19.32 43.10
C ALA A 374 -34.51 20.12 43.08
N PHE A 375 -35.61 19.47 42.75
CA PHE A 375 -36.94 19.90 43.17
C PHE A 375 -37.71 18.71 43.72
N LEU A 376 -38.09 18.85 44.99
CA LEU A 376 -39.18 18.14 45.65
C LEU A 376 -40.50 18.42 44.93
N HIS A 377 -41.25 17.37 44.63
CA HIS A 377 -42.64 17.25 45.06
C HIS A 377 -43.06 15.79 45.13
#